data_AF-A0A7X1FDP1-F1
#
_entry.id   AF-A0A7X1FDP1-F1
#
_cell.length_a   1.000
_cell.length_b   1.000
_cell.length_c   1.000
_cell.angle_alpha   90.00
_cell.angle_beta   90.00
_cell.angle_gamma   90.00
#
_symmetry.space_group_name_H-M   'P 1'
#
loop_
_entity.id
_entity.type
_entity.pdbx_description
1 polymer ?
#
loop_
_entity_poly.entity_id
_entity_poly.type
_entity_poly.pdbx_seq_one_letter_code
_entity_poly.pdbx_strand_id
1 'polypeptide(L)'
;MLTLEQIKAHCHLELDETEEDRLLLAYGRAAWRLVETSTGRRLFQVVLPEGAPVNAGADEVYLRGLLPPGAPENALPVTEDVSLAMLLLVAHWHRNREAVTESTATGSKKLPLAVDELLNPYRWFSL
;
A
#
# COMPACT_ATOMS: atom_id res chain seq x y z
N MET A 1 -5.32 -7.01 -1.70
CA MET A 1 -4.33 -7.11 -0.63
C MET A 1 -2.99 -7.48 -1.25
N LEU A 2 -1.89 -6.92 -0.76
CA LEU A 2 -0.54 -7.26 -1.27
C LEU A 2 -0.26 -8.76 -1.14
N THR A 3 0.36 -9.33 -2.17
CA THR A 3 0.79 -10.74 -2.19
C THR A 3 2.18 -10.89 -1.57
N LEU A 4 2.52 -12.12 -1.15
CA LEU A 4 3.86 -12.43 -0.65
C LEU A 4 4.93 -12.16 -1.72
N GLU A 5 4.66 -12.52 -2.96
CA GLU A 5 5.56 -12.31 -4.10
C GLU A 5 5.90 -10.81 -4.26
N GLN A 6 4.88 -9.94 -4.23
CA GLN A 6 5.08 -8.49 -4.30
C GLN A 6 5.90 -7.96 -3.13
N ILE A 7 5.62 -8.42 -1.92
CA ILE A 7 6.32 -7.97 -0.71
C ILE A 7 7.78 -8.44 -0.74
N LYS A 8 8.03 -9.72 -1.04
CA LYS A 8 9.38 -10.29 -1.10
C LYS A 8 10.21 -9.63 -2.19
N ALA A 9 9.65 -9.47 -3.39
CA ALA A 9 10.32 -8.76 -4.48
C ALA A 9 10.71 -7.33 -4.09
N HIS A 10 9.83 -6.60 -3.40
CA HIS A 10 10.12 -5.24 -2.94
C HIS A 10 11.17 -5.18 -1.81
N CYS A 11 11.14 -6.15 -0.89
CA CYS A 11 12.12 -6.26 0.19
C CYS A 11 13.44 -6.90 -0.23
N HIS A 12 13.56 -7.38 -1.48
CA HIS A 12 14.71 -8.12 -2.00
C HIS A 12 14.98 -9.43 -1.24
N LEU A 13 13.90 -10.20 -1.02
CA LEU A 13 13.93 -11.53 -0.40
C LEU A 13 13.70 -12.61 -1.46
N GLU A 14 14.26 -13.79 -1.23
CA GLU A 14 14.08 -14.95 -2.12
C GLU A 14 12.67 -15.55 -1.97
N LEU A 15 12.09 -16.04 -3.07
CA LEU A 15 10.70 -16.50 -3.07
C LEU A 15 10.49 -17.80 -2.30
N ASP A 16 11.50 -18.67 -2.25
CA ASP A 16 11.50 -19.95 -1.55
C ASP A 16 11.80 -19.84 -0.05
N GLU A 17 12.24 -18.67 0.43
CA GLU A 17 12.42 -18.38 1.85
C GLU A 17 11.06 -18.20 2.54
N THR A 18 10.65 -19.13 3.41
CA THR A 18 9.29 -19.14 4.00
C THR A 18 9.22 -18.77 5.48
N GLU A 19 10.36 -18.58 6.14
CA GLU A 19 10.45 -18.38 7.58
C GLU A 19 9.67 -17.14 8.06
N GLU A 20 9.72 -16.06 7.27
CA GLU A 20 9.09 -14.79 7.61
C GLU A 20 7.72 -14.56 6.92
N ASP A 21 7.18 -15.50 6.16
CA ASP A 21 5.96 -15.32 5.37
C ASP A 21 4.77 -14.81 6.20
N ARG A 22 4.59 -15.40 7.39
CA ARG A 22 3.51 -15.01 8.30
C ARG A 22 3.64 -13.56 8.76
N LEU A 23 4.88 -13.12 9.00
CA LEU A 23 5.21 -11.77 9.42
C LEU A 23 5.02 -10.77 8.26
N LEU A 24 5.52 -11.09 7.06
CA LEU A 24 5.35 -10.25 5.87
C LEU A 24 3.87 -10.02 5.55
N LEU A 25 3.06 -11.08 5.62
CA LEU A 25 1.60 -10.96 5.49
C LEU A 25 0.96 -10.11 6.60
N ALA A 26 1.51 -10.14 7.82
CA ALA A 26 1.04 -9.28 8.91
C ALA A 26 1.36 -7.81 8.64
N TYR A 27 2.55 -7.50 8.14
CA TYR A 27 2.89 -6.15 7.69
C TYR A 27 2.00 -5.69 6.54
N GLY A 28 1.74 -6.53 5.54
CA GLY A 28 0.81 -6.21 4.44
C GLY A 28 -0.58 -5.85 4.95
N ARG A 29 -1.12 -6.61 5.93
CA ARG A 29 -2.41 -6.29 6.58
C ARG A 29 -2.36 -5.00 7.41
N ALA A 30 -1.25 -4.73 8.10
CA ALA A 30 -1.08 -3.51 8.86
C ALA A 30 -1.01 -2.28 7.94
N ALA A 31 -0.28 -2.39 6.83
CA ALA A 31 -0.15 -1.33 5.83
C ALA A 31 -1.52 -1.00 5.21
N TRP A 32 -2.30 -2.02 4.87
CA TRP A 32 -3.67 -1.85 4.37
C TRP A 32 -4.53 -1.02 5.33
N ARG A 33 -4.57 -1.42 6.61
CA ARG A 33 -5.37 -0.72 7.63
C ARG A 33 -4.91 0.72 7.86
N LEU A 34 -3.59 0.93 7.81
CA LEU A 34 -3.02 2.26 7.95
C LEU A 34 -3.47 3.16 6.81
N VAL A 35 -3.41 2.67 5.56
CA VAL A 35 -3.88 3.42 4.39
C VAL A 35 -5.38 3.73 4.48
N GLU A 36 -6.22 2.76 4.85
CA GLU A 36 -7.66 3.00 5.04
C GLU A 36 -7.90 4.11 6.09
N THR A 37 -7.18 4.05 7.20
CA THR A 37 -7.32 5.03 8.29
C THR A 37 -6.79 6.41 7.91
N SER A 38 -5.63 6.48 7.23
CA SER A 38 -4.99 7.75 6.87
C SER A 38 -5.69 8.49 5.74
N THR A 39 -6.35 7.75 4.84
CA THR A 39 -7.13 8.32 3.73
C THR A 39 -8.61 8.48 4.06
N GLY A 40 -9.13 7.83 5.09
CA GLY A 40 -10.57 7.79 5.36
C GLY A 40 -11.38 6.98 4.33
N ARG A 41 -10.69 6.16 3.53
CA ARG A 41 -11.27 5.37 2.43
C ARG A 41 -11.40 3.89 2.80
N ARG A 42 -12.33 3.20 2.14
CA ARG A 42 -12.43 1.75 2.16
C ARG A 42 -11.70 1.19 0.93
N LEU A 43 -10.64 0.42 1.13
CA LEU A 43 -9.86 -0.11 0.02
C LEU A 43 -10.54 -1.32 -0.63
N PHE A 44 -10.45 -1.42 -1.97
CA PHE A 44 -10.96 -2.54 -2.74
C PHE A 44 -9.90 -3.06 -3.70
N GLN A 45 -9.61 -4.36 -3.62
CA GLN A 45 -8.79 -5.01 -4.64
C GLN A 45 -9.66 -5.26 -5.88
N VAL A 46 -9.25 -4.72 -7.01
CA VAL A 46 -9.87 -5.00 -8.31
C VAL A 46 -8.92 -5.84 -9.16
N VAL A 47 -9.49 -6.68 -10.02
CA VAL A 47 -8.73 -7.52 -10.96
C VAL A 47 -8.85 -6.88 -12.34
N LEU A 48 -7.71 -6.63 -12.99
CA LEU A 48 -7.70 -6.09 -14.34
C LEU A 48 -8.19 -7.16 -15.34
N PRO A 49 -9.16 -6.83 -16.22
CA PRO A 49 -9.60 -7.74 -17.25
C PRO A 49 -8.55 -7.90 -18.36
N GLU A 50 -8.65 -8.99 -19.12
CA GLU A 50 -7.83 -9.19 -20.31
C GLU A 50 -8.10 -8.07 -21.34
N GLY A 51 -7.04 -7.44 -21.86
CA GLY A 51 -7.15 -6.29 -22.75
C GLY A 51 -7.32 -4.93 -22.07
N ALA A 52 -7.14 -4.86 -20.73
CA ALA A 52 -7.06 -3.59 -20.04
C ALA A 52 -5.96 -2.67 -20.63
N PRO A 53 -6.16 -1.34 -20.62
CA PRO A 53 -5.14 -0.38 -21.04
C PRO A 53 -3.81 -0.60 -20.30
N VAL A 54 -2.69 -0.26 -20.94
CA VAL A 54 -1.35 -0.43 -20.36
C VAL A 54 -1.20 0.26 -19.00
N ASN A 55 -1.85 1.40 -18.80
CA ASN A 55 -1.78 2.19 -17.56
C ASN A 55 -3.00 1.98 -16.64
N ALA A 56 -3.78 0.92 -16.85
CA ALA A 56 -5.01 0.69 -16.10
C ALA A 56 -4.79 0.59 -14.58
N GLY A 57 -3.63 0.09 -14.13
CA GLY A 57 -3.31 -0.02 -12.70
C GLY A 57 -3.05 1.31 -12.01
N ALA A 58 -2.65 2.36 -12.75
CA ALA A 58 -2.44 3.71 -12.23
C ALA A 58 -3.68 4.61 -12.41
N ASP A 59 -4.60 4.26 -13.31
CA ASP A 59 -5.80 5.04 -13.60
C ASP A 59 -6.93 4.77 -12.59
N GLU A 60 -7.05 5.61 -11.57
CA GLU A 60 -8.12 5.50 -10.56
C GLU A 60 -9.52 5.54 -11.19
N VAL A 61 -9.74 6.35 -12.24
CA VAL A 61 -11.07 6.50 -12.86
C VAL A 61 -11.47 5.19 -13.54
N TYR A 62 -10.53 4.58 -14.26
CA TYR A 62 -10.75 3.26 -14.85
C TYR A 62 -11.03 2.20 -13.77
N LEU A 63 -10.20 2.14 -12.74
CA LEU A 63 -10.33 1.15 -11.67
C LEU A 63 -11.63 1.31 -10.85
N ARG A 64 -12.14 2.54 -10.72
CA ARG A 64 -13.44 2.81 -10.09
C ARG A 64 -14.59 2.16 -10.85
N GLY A 65 -14.48 2.05 -12.18
CA GLY A 65 -15.44 1.33 -13.02
C GLY A 65 -15.47 -0.19 -12.75
N LEU A 66 -14.45 -0.73 -12.10
CA LEU A 66 -14.34 -2.15 -11.75
C LEU A 66 -14.76 -2.46 -10.30
N LEU A 67 -15.24 -1.47 -9.55
CA LEU A 67 -15.70 -1.67 -8.17
C LEU A 67 -16.95 -2.57 -8.13
N PRO A 68 -17.11 -3.37 -7.05
CA PRO A 68 -18.29 -4.21 -6.89
C PRO A 68 -19.57 -3.37 -6.77
N PRO A 69 -20.73 -3.90 -7.21
CA PRO A 69 -22.00 -3.21 -7.04
C PRO A 69 -22.29 -3.01 -5.55
N GLY A 70 -22.68 -1.79 -5.17
CA GLY A 70 -22.93 -1.43 -3.76
C GLY A 70 -21.67 -1.03 -2.97
N ALA A 71 -20.55 -0.75 -3.65
CA ALA A 71 -19.39 -0.14 -2.99
C ALA A 71 -19.79 1.20 -2.32
N PRO A 72 -19.29 1.49 -1.11
CA PRO A 72 -19.59 2.74 -0.40
C PRO A 72 -18.98 3.95 -1.14
N GLU A 73 -19.47 5.15 -0.84
CA GLU A 73 -18.98 6.38 -1.49
C GLU A 73 -17.49 6.62 -1.25
N ASN A 74 -16.99 6.26 -0.08
CA ASN A 74 -15.58 6.34 0.26
C ASN A 74 -14.76 5.13 -0.25
N ALA A 75 -15.29 4.32 -1.17
CA ALA A 75 -14.53 3.26 -1.81
C ALA A 75 -13.36 3.82 -2.62
N LEU A 76 -12.20 3.18 -2.47
CA LEU A 76 -10.99 3.46 -3.22
C LEU A 76 -10.47 2.13 -3.79
N PRO A 77 -10.42 1.96 -5.13
CA PRO A 77 -9.70 0.83 -5.70
C PRO A 77 -8.20 0.95 -5.36
N VAL A 78 -7.56 -0.18 -5.11
CA VAL A 78 -6.12 -0.23 -4.85
C VAL A 78 -5.38 0.05 -6.16
N THR A 79 -4.92 1.28 -6.33
CA THR A 79 -4.08 1.71 -7.46
C THR A 79 -2.64 1.26 -7.27
N GLU A 80 -1.81 1.39 -8.30
CA GLU A 80 -0.36 1.17 -8.24
C GLU A 80 0.31 2.06 -7.19
N ASP A 81 -0.06 3.34 -7.10
CA ASP A 81 0.50 4.28 -6.11
C ASP A 81 0.14 3.87 -4.67
N VAL A 82 -1.12 3.46 -4.45
CA VAL A 82 -1.58 2.98 -3.15
C VAL A 82 -0.87 1.68 -2.78
N SER A 83 -0.66 0.79 -3.75
CA SER A 83 0.14 -0.43 -3.57
C SER A 83 1.59 -0.11 -3.22
N LEU A 84 2.20 0.85 -3.91
CA LEU A 84 3.56 1.31 -3.66
C LEU A 84 3.70 1.93 -2.26
N ALA A 85 2.75 2.76 -1.83
CA ALA A 85 2.73 3.31 -0.48
C ALA A 85 2.68 2.21 0.59
N MET A 86 1.87 1.17 0.38
CA MET A 86 1.84 0.01 1.28
C MET A 86 3.16 -0.76 1.27
N LEU A 87 3.80 -0.95 0.11
CA LEU A 87 5.09 -1.64 0.00
C LEU A 87 6.21 -0.88 0.72
N LEU A 88 6.24 0.45 0.61
CA LEU A 88 7.19 1.30 1.33
C LEU A 88 7.03 1.17 2.86
N LEU A 89 5.79 1.14 3.36
CA LEU A 89 5.50 0.88 4.77
C LEU A 89 6.00 -0.50 5.21
N VAL A 90 5.72 -1.54 4.42
CA VAL A 90 6.14 -2.91 4.73
C VAL A 90 7.66 -3.02 4.78
N ALA A 91 8.37 -2.48 3.78
CA ALA A 91 9.84 -2.47 3.78
C ALA A 91 10.42 -1.69 4.96
N HIS A 92 9.79 -0.58 5.34
CA HIS A 92 10.21 0.20 6.50
C HIS A 92 10.07 -0.60 7.81
N TRP A 93 8.93 -1.23 8.07
CA TRP A 93 8.72 -2.01 9.29
C TRP A 93 9.50 -3.33 9.32
N HIS A 94 9.76 -3.92 8.15
CA HIS A 94 10.61 -5.11 8.06
C HIS A 94 12.05 -4.81 8.48
N ARG A 95 12.61 -3.71 7.97
CA ARG A 95 13.98 -3.26 8.27
C ARG A 95 14.12 -2.68 9.68
N ASN A 96 13.07 -2.04 10.21
CA ASN A 96 13.11 -1.35 11.50
C ASN A 96 12.14 -2.01 12.48
N ARG A 97 12.69 -2.75 13.44
CA ARG A 97 11.92 -3.42 14.51
C ARG A 97 11.70 -2.56 15.75
N GLU A 98 12.28 -1.37 15.77
CA GLU A 98 12.20 -0.40 16.85
C GLU A 98 11.67 0.94 16.32
N ALA A 99 11.18 1.77 17.24
CA ALA A 99 10.74 3.11 16.89
C ALA A 99 11.91 3.94 16.33
N VAL A 100 11.74 4.46 15.12
CA VAL A 100 12.68 5.39 14.52
C VAL A 100 12.33 6.80 14.97
N THR A 101 13.19 7.41 15.77
CA THR A 101 13.05 8.79 16.25
C THR A 101 14.10 9.68 15.59
N GLU A 102 13.94 10.99 15.69
CA GLU A 102 14.96 11.95 15.20
C GLU A 102 16.33 11.72 15.84
N SER A 103 16.38 11.18 17.06
CA SER A 103 17.63 10.85 17.75
C SER A 103 18.24 9.52 17.30
N THR A 104 17.43 8.55 16.84
CA THR A 104 17.94 7.26 16.34
C THR A 104 18.18 7.25 14.83
N ALA A 105 17.64 8.24 14.11
CA ALA A 105 17.90 8.46 12.69
C ALA A 105 19.30 9.06 12.47
N THR A 106 20.32 8.22 12.30
CA THR A 106 21.69 8.66 11.99
C THR A 106 21.72 9.54 10.74
N GLY A 107 21.84 10.86 10.93
CA GLY A 107 22.03 11.85 9.86
C GLY A 107 20.83 12.10 8.94
N SER A 108 19.68 11.47 9.20
CA SER A 108 18.50 11.57 8.32
C SER A 108 17.51 12.55 8.93
N LYS A 109 17.47 13.79 8.40
CA LYS A 109 16.26 14.64 8.54
C LYS A 109 15.07 13.78 8.12
N LYS A 110 13.90 13.93 8.77
CA LYS A 110 12.63 13.25 8.48
C LYS A 110 12.29 13.36 6.98
N LEU A 111 12.93 12.54 6.16
CA LEU A 111 12.64 12.43 4.75
C LEU A 111 11.29 11.73 4.71
N PRO A 112 10.25 12.36 4.17
CA PRO A 112 8.99 11.67 4.01
C PRO A 112 9.29 10.41 3.21
N LEU A 113 8.84 9.26 3.69
CA LEU A 113 9.00 7.93 3.06
C LEU A 113 8.21 7.85 1.73
N ALA A 114 7.91 8.99 1.09
CA ALA A 114 6.92 9.22 0.04
C ALA A 114 5.49 8.78 0.37
N VAL A 115 5.26 7.95 1.42
CA VAL A 115 3.94 7.42 1.80
C VAL A 115 2.91 8.53 1.95
N ASP A 116 3.23 9.59 2.70
CA ASP A 116 2.30 10.71 2.89
C ASP A 116 1.99 11.41 1.56
N GLU A 117 3.01 11.66 0.73
CA GLU A 117 2.86 12.30 -0.59
C GLU A 117 2.03 11.45 -1.56
N LEU A 118 2.22 10.13 -1.53
CA LEU A 118 1.46 9.17 -2.35
C LEU A 118 0.02 9.07 -1.89
N LEU A 119 -0.26 9.14 -0.58
CA LEU A 119 -1.60 8.95 -0.04
C LEU A 119 -2.41 10.25 0.07
N ASN A 120 -1.76 11.41 0.10
CA ASN A 120 -2.43 12.70 0.25
C ASN A 120 -3.53 12.96 -0.81
N PRO A 121 -3.32 12.65 -2.11
CA PRO A 121 -4.35 12.82 -3.14
C PRO A 121 -5.61 11.96 -2.91
N TYR A 122 -5.48 10.86 -2.18
CA TYR A 122 -6.56 9.89 -1.97
C TYR A 122 -7.41 10.17 -0.72
N ARG A 123 -7.07 11.21 0.06
CA ARG A 123 -7.79 11.57 1.29
C ARG A 123 -9.24 11.95 1.00
N TRP A 124 -10.14 11.33 1.75
CA TRP A 124 -11.57 11.59 1.74
C TRP A 124 -11.94 12.47 2.92
N PHE A 125 -12.46 13.65 2.62
CA PHE A 125 -13.00 14.56 3.61
C PHE A 125 -14.52 14.45 3.61
N SER A 126 -15.09 13.92 4.69
CA SER A 126 -16.53 14.07 4.96
C SER A 126 -16.77 15.39 5.67
N LEU A 127 -17.69 16.20 5.14
CA LEU A 127 -18.18 17.42 5.78
C LEU A 127 -19.13 17.11 6.94
#